data_AF-A0A8K0TRK3-F1
#
_entry.id   AF-A0A8K0TRK3-F1
#
_cell.length_a   1.000
_cell.length_b   1.000
_cell.length_c   1.000
_cell.angle_alpha   90.00
_cell.angle_beta   90.00
_cell.angle_gamma   90.00
#
_symmetry.space_group_name_H-M   'P 1'
#
loop_
_entity.id
_entity.type
_entity.pdbx_description
1 polymer ?
#
loop_
_entity_poly.entity_id
_entity_poly.type
_entity_poly.pdbx_seq_one_letter_code
_entity_poly.pdbx_strand_id
1 'polypeptide(L)'
;MVFNTLRGLCNSVAESLQQQRLQQQQYQQQLSHQQQHYINQQASPPNLPPSWGLLIQPDKTTPSPLFSQLLDALFDLSLAADTRITADVLTPTCLAAIYEELGYPEADNLPLLLLRRAQQAGDARPHDRVNAGMRLAWRLFNLEHTDASSAPGVPGLTRAGFRALMVRDALICPPGQAAAHSALLARRSAELSSRGAVFPPRPIGAGSFMPPGVPISGDARTQSMYREQQAQWVAEYTKMYGVPGPEQVQQQMADSAEGWAMARQMQMFKHNMTMDALTPGYRIPDGSGGYTYHYTGGLNW
;
A
#
# COMPACT_ATOMS: atom_id res chain seq x y z
N MET A 1 40.40 39.18 34.75
CA MET A 1 39.29 38.20 34.94
C MET A 1 38.63 37.75 33.63
N VAL A 2 38.52 38.58 32.59
CA VAL A 2 37.82 38.23 31.32
C VAL A 2 38.47 37.09 30.50
N PHE A 3 39.80 36.93 30.56
CA PHE A 3 40.52 35.89 29.80
C PHE A 3 40.31 34.46 30.30
N ASN A 4 40.04 34.25 31.59
CA ASN A 4 39.80 32.90 32.13
C ASN A 4 38.41 32.38 31.75
N THR A 5 37.43 33.27 31.58
CA THR A 5 36.07 32.92 31.18
C THR A 5 35.98 32.51 29.71
N LEU A 6 36.71 33.18 28.82
CA LEU A 6 36.77 32.84 27.39
C LEU A 6 37.45 31.49 27.12
N ARG A 7 38.52 31.17 27.88
CA ARG A 7 39.22 29.88 27.78
C ARG A 7 38.35 28.71 28.25
N GLY A 8 37.53 28.91 29.27
CA GLY A 8 36.56 27.91 29.74
C GLY A 8 35.47 27.61 28.71
N LEU A 9 34.95 28.63 28.03
CA LEU A 9 33.93 28.46 26.98
C LEU A 9 34.48 27.75 25.74
N CYS A 10 35.70 28.07 25.30
CA CYS A 10 36.33 27.37 24.18
C CYS A 10 36.60 25.89 24.48
N ASN A 11 37.01 25.54 25.70
CA ASN A 11 37.22 24.15 26.10
C ASN A 11 35.89 23.37 26.16
N SER A 12 34.83 23.98 26.69
CA SER A 12 33.50 23.36 26.76
C SER A 12 32.90 23.08 25.38
N VAL A 13 33.10 23.99 24.41
CA VAL A 13 32.64 23.78 23.02
C VAL A 13 33.48 22.73 22.30
N ALA A 14 34.78 22.65 22.58
CA ALA A 14 35.63 21.59 22.03
C ALA A 14 35.24 20.21 22.56
N GLU A 15 34.94 20.09 23.85
CA GLU A 15 34.48 18.85 24.49
C GLU A 15 33.11 18.41 23.95
N SER A 16 32.17 19.34 23.75
CA SER A 16 30.85 19.02 23.21
C SER A 16 30.90 18.55 21.75
N LEU A 17 31.74 19.18 20.92
CA LEU A 17 31.99 18.73 19.54
C LEU A 17 32.66 17.35 19.50
N GLN A 18 33.57 17.07 20.44
CA GLN A 18 34.24 15.78 20.53
C GLN A 18 33.28 14.67 20.98
N GLN A 19 32.40 14.93 21.94
CA GLN A 19 31.32 14.01 22.32
C GLN A 19 30.34 13.76 21.17
N GLN A 20 29.98 14.79 20.42
CA GLN A 20 29.07 14.65 19.27
C GLN A 20 29.68 13.78 18.17
N ARG A 21 30.99 13.92 17.87
CA ARG A 21 31.69 13.06 16.92
C ARG A 21 31.74 11.60 17.39
N LEU A 22 31.99 11.37 18.68
CA LEU A 22 32.00 10.02 19.25
C LEU A 22 30.63 9.35 19.16
N GLN A 23 29.55 10.09 19.44
CA GLN A 23 28.18 9.57 19.25
C GLN A 23 27.89 9.24 17.78
N GLN A 24 28.29 10.10 16.84
CA GLN A 24 28.11 9.83 15.41
C GLN A 24 28.89 8.59 14.96
N GLN A 25 30.12 8.40 15.45
CA GLN A 25 30.93 7.22 15.14
C GLN A 25 30.30 5.94 15.72
N GLN A 26 29.81 5.98 16.97
CA GLN A 26 29.12 4.83 17.56
C GLN A 26 27.84 4.48 16.81
N TYR A 27 27.07 5.48 16.37
CA TYR A 27 25.87 5.27 15.58
C TYR A 27 26.19 4.65 14.21
N GLN A 28 27.22 5.14 13.52
CA GLN A 28 27.69 4.55 12.26
C GLN A 28 28.19 3.11 12.45
N GLN A 29 28.90 2.81 13.53
CA GLN A 29 29.34 1.46 13.84
C GLN A 29 28.14 0.52 14.09
N GLN A 30 27.13 0.96 14.83
CA GLN A 30 25.91 0.19 15.05
C GLN A 30 25.16 -0.11 13.74
N LEU A 31 25.06 0.88 12.84
CA LEU A 31 24.47 0.68 11.52
C LEU A 31 25.26 -0.34 10.70
N SER A 32 26.60 -0.26 10.74
CA SER A 32 27.47 -1.18 9.99
C SER A 32 27.36 -2.62 10.51
N HIS A 33 27.28 -2.81 11.83
CA HIS A 33 27.09 -4.12 12.45
C HIS A 33 25.69 -4.68 12.18
N GLN A 34 24.65 -3.84 12.18
CA GLN A 34 23.32 -4.29 11.74
C GLN A 34 23.36 -4.76 10.29
N GLN A 35 23.92 -3.96 9.37
CA GLN A 35 24.04 -4.35 7.96
C GLN A 35 24.83 -5.64 7.77
N GLN A 36 25.95 -5.84 8.48
CA GLN A 36 26.71 -7.09 8.42
C GLN A 36 25.93 -8.29 8.98
N HIS A 37 25.17 -8.12 10.06
CA HIS A 37 24.27 -9.16 10.54
C HIS A 37 23.18 -9.49 9.51
N TYR A 38 22.66 -8.51 8.78
CA TYR A 38 21.70 -8.74 7.69
C TYR A 38 22.33 -9.48 6.50
N ILE A 39 23.53 -9.11 6.08
CA ILE A 39 24.25 -9.77 4.97
C ILE A 39 24.58 -11.23 5.34
N ASN A 40 25.05 -11.46 6.58
CA ASN A 40 25.36 -12.80 7.05
C ASN A 40 24.12 -13.69 7.23
N GLN A 41 22.93 -13.12 7.44
CA GLN A 41 21.67 -13.87 7.41
C GLN A 41 21.19 -14.22 5.99
N GLN A 42 21.66 -13.51 4.96
CA GLN A 42 21.34 -13.81 3.56
C GLN A 42 22.24 -14.91 2.97
N ALA A 43 23.45 -15.10 3.49
CA ALA A 43 24.32 -16.22 3.13
C ALA A 43 23.83 -17.52 3.79
N SER A 44 22.81 -18.15 3.19
CA SER A 44 22.30 -19.43 3.70
C SER A 44 23.29 -20.58 3.41
N PRO A 45 23.60 -21.47 4.37
CA PRO A 45 24.25 -22.75 4.07
C PRO A 45 23.42 -23.54 3.04
N PRO A 46 24.04 -24.38 2.19
CA PRO A 46 23.43 -24.96 0.99
C PRO A 46 22.23 -25.90 1.21
N ASN A 47 21.82 -26.15 2.46
CA ASN A 47 20.75 -27.10 2.81
C ASN A 47 19.57 -26.50 3.60
N LEU A 48 19.48 -25.18 3.77
CA LEU A 48 18.26 -24.58 4.34
C LEU A 48 17.21 -24.36 3.24
N PRO A 49 15.94 -24.70 3.48
CA PRO A 49 14.88 -24.36 2.53
C PRO A 49 14.84 -22.84 2.33
N PRO A 50 14.55 -22.38 1.10
CA PRO A 50 14.54 -20.97 0.78
C PRO A 50 13.64 -20.21 1.76
N SER A 51 14.17 -19.13 2.32
CA SER A 51 13.46 -18.25 3.24
C SER A 51 13.01 -16.99 2.52
N TRP A 52 11.89 -16.40 2.93
CA TRP A 52 11.43 -15.12 2.39
C TRP A 52 12.43 -13.97 2.63
N GLY A 53 13.24 -14.07 3.69
CA GLY A 53 14.17 -13.01 4.07
C GLY A 53 13.46 -11.68 4.26
N LEU A 54 14.16 -10.59 3.95
CA LEU A 54 13.59 -9.25 3.92
C LEU A 54 13.06 -8.95 2.50
N LEU A 55 11.78 -8.62 2.40
CA LEU A 55 11.06 -8.33 1.15
C LEU A 55 11.06 -6.85 0.78
N ILE A 56 11.31 -5.96 1.74
CA ILE A 56 11.44 -4.52 1.52
C ILE A 56 12.81 -4.08 2.05
N GLN A 57 13.63 -3.48 1.21
CA GLN A 57 14.97 -3.04 1.57
C GLN A 57 14.95 -1.97 2.68
N PRO A 58 16.08 -1.75 3.38
CA PRO A 58 16.15 -0.75 4.46
C PRO A 58 15.82 0.69 4.05
N ASP A 59 15.86 1.01 2.76
CA ASP A 59 15.45 2.31 2.21
C ASP A 59 13.93 2.54 2.25
N LYS A 60 13.14 1.50 2.57
CA LYS A 60 11.67 1.52 2.66
C LYS A 60 10.98 1.86 1.33
N THR A 61 11.67 1.72 0.21
CA THR A 61 11.10 1.99 -1.12
C THR A 61 11.38 0.87 -2.11
N THR A 62 12.48 0.15 -1.93
CA THR A 62 12.91 -0.86 -2.89
C THR A 62 12.44 -2.25 -2.45
N PRO A 63 11.66 -2.98 -3.27
CA PRO A 63 11.38 -4.39 -3.01
C PRO A 63 12.65 -5.23 -3.20
N SER A 64 12.76 -6.34 -2.49
CA SER A 64 13.82 -7.33 -2.75
C SER A 64 13.62 -8.00 -4.12
N PRO A 65 14.65 -8.68 -4.67
CA PRO A 65 14.49 -9.45 -5.91
C PRO A 65 13.36 -10.49 -5.83
N LEU A 66 13.25 -11.20 -4.71
CA LEU A 66 12.20 -12.19 -4.49
C LEU A 66 10.81 -11.55 -4.42
N PHE A 67 10.68 -10.40 -3.74
CA PHE A 67 9.39 -9.70 -3.70
C PHE A 67 9.03 -9.13 -5.07
N SER A 68 10.00 -8.58 -5.80
CA SER A 68 9.79 -8.10 -7.17
C SER A 68 9.28 -9.20 -8.09
N GLN A 69 9.86 -10.41 -8.00
CA GLN A 69 9.39 -11.58 -8.76
C GLN A 69 7.95 -11.97 -8.41
N LEU A 70 7.58 -11.92 -7.12
CA LEU A 70 6.21 -12.20 -6.69
C LEU A 70 5.22 -11.18 -7.26
N LEU A 71 5.58 -9.89 -7.16
CA LEU A 71 4.75 -8.81 -7.66
C LEU A 71 4.63 -8.85 -9.19
N ASP A 72 5.69 -9.19 -9.89
CA ASP A 72 5.65 -9.38 -11.35
C ASP A 72 4.79 -10.55 -11.76
N ALA A 73 4.90 -11.70 -11.07
CA ALA A 73 4.07 -12.85 -11.35
C ALA A 73 2.58 -12.55 -11.14
N LEU A 74 2.25 -11.76 -10.11
CA LEU A 74 0.88 -11.29 -9.85
C LEU A 74 0.40 -10.29 -10.92
N PHE A 75 1.26 -9.37 -11.33
CA PHE A 75 0.99 -8.43 -12.41
C PHE A 75 0.67 -9.18 -13.72
N ASP A 76 1.52 -10.13 -14.09
CA ASP A 76 1.36 -10.94 -15.30
C ASP A 76 0.15 -11.86 -15.22
N LEU A 77 -0.19 -12.36 -14.02
CA LEU A 77 -1.40 -13.15 -13.79
C LEU A 77 -2.65 -12.33 -14.09
N SER A 78 -2.68 -11.08 -13.61
CA SER A 78 -3.79 -10.16 -13.87
C SER A 78 -3.90 -9.78 -15.35
N LEU A 79 -2.78 -9.53 -16.03
CA LEU A 79 -2.79 -9.25 -17.47
C LEU A 79 -3.29 -10.45 -18.29
N ALA A 80 -2.86 -11.66 -17.94
CA ALA A 80 -3.32 -12.86 -18.64
C ALA A 80 -4.82 -13.12 -18.48
N ALA A 81 -5.44 -12.61 -17.40
CA ALA A 81 -6.88 -12.73 -17.18
C ALA A 81 -7.72 -11.79 -18.07
N ASP A 82 -7.15 -10.67 -18.55
CA ASP A 82 -7.84 -9.76 -19.47
C ASP A 82 -7.17 -9.71 -20.85
N THR A 83 -7.63 -10.60 -21.73
CA THR A 83 -7.15 -10.74 -23.13
C THR A 83 -7.32 -9.50 -24.00
N ARG A 84 -8.04 -8.47 -23.54
CA ARG A 84 -8.24 -7.20 -24.26
C ARG A 84 -7.11 -6.20 -24.02
N ILE A 85 -6.27 -6.45 -23.02
CA ILE A 85 -5.15 -5.57 -22.65
C ILE A 85 -3.90 -6.08 -23.33
N THR A 86 -3.37 -5.28 -24.26
CA THR A 86 -2.13 -5.59 -24.99
C THR A 86 -0.93 -4.77 -24.51
N ALA A 87 -1.17 -3.84 -23.58
CA ALA A 87 -0.14 -2.99 -22.98
C ALA A 87 0.32 -3.59 -21.64
N ASP A 88 1.61 -3.44 -21.31
CA ASP A 88 2.21 -3.91 -20.04
C ASP A 88 1.83 -3.01 -18.85
N VAL A 89 0.53 -2.84 -18.62
CA VAL A 89 -0.05 -1.92 -17.63
C VAL A 89 -1.33 -2.49 -17.03
N LEU A 90 -1.52 -2.28 -15.73
CA LEU A 90 -2.77 -2.63 -15.06
C LEU A 90 -3.79 -1.51 -15.22
N THR A 91 -4.90 -1.81 -15.90
CA THR A 91 -6.08 -0.93 -15.90
C THR A 91 -6.74 -0.96 -14.50
N PRO A 92 -7.65 -0.02 -14.20
CA PRO A 92 -8.43 -0.06 -12.96
C PRO A 92 -9.13 -1.40 -12.72
N THR A 93 -9.62 -2.05 -13.77
CA THR A 93 -10.28 -3.37 -13.69
C THR A 93 -9.29 -4.48 -13.30
N CYS A 94 -8.11 -4.50 -13.92
CA CYS A 94 -7.06 -5.47 -13.55
C CYS A 94 -6.57 -5.28 -12.12
N LEU A 95 -6.43 -4.04 -11.68
CA LEU A 95 -6.05 -3.73 -10.30
C LEU A 95 -7.15 -4.18 -9.31
N ALA A 96 -8.42 -3.98 -9.64
CA ALA A 96 -9.53 -4.48 -8.84
C ALA A 96 -9.48 -6.00 -8.64
N ALA A 97 -9.22 -6.75 -9.71
CA ALA A 97 -9.10 -8.20 -9.66
C ALA A 97 -7.91 -8.66 -8.80
N ILE A 98 -6.78 -7.93 -8.84
CA ILE A 98 -5.64 -8.21 -7.96
C ILE A 98 -6.03 -8.03 -6.49
N TYR A 99 -6.74 -6.94 -6.16
CA TYR A 99 -7.18 -6.71 -4.78
C TYR A 99 -8.14 -7.79 -4.28
N GLU A 100 -9.06 -8.27 -5.13
CA GLU A 100 -9.92 -9.41 -4.80
C GLU A 100 -9.10 -10.69 -4.55
N GLU A 101 -8.11 -10.98 -5.41
CA GLU A 101 -7.21 -12.13 -5.24
C GLU A 101 -6.35 -12.01 -3.96
N LEU A 102 -6.00 -10.81 -3.55
CA LEU A 102 -5.31 -10.58 -2.27
C LEU A 102 -6.26 -10.60 -1.07
N GLY A 103 -7.58 -10.74 -1.28
CA GLY A 103 -8.57 -10.82 -0.21
C GLY A 103 -8.93 -9.46 0.41
N TYR A 104 -8.72 -8.37 -0.33
CA TYR A 104 -9.19 -7.05 0.09
C TYR A 104 -10.72 -7.06 0.04
N PRO A 105 -11.41 -6.55 1.09
CA PRO A 105 -12.84 -6.41 1.03
C PRO A 105 -13.21 -5.42 -0.07
N GLU A 106 -14.38 -5.60 -0.70
CA GLU A 106 -14.88 -4.65 -1.70
C GLU A 106 -14.95 -3.20 -1.19
N ALA A 107 -15.11 -3.05 0.13
CA ALA A 107 -15.13 -1.76 0.82
C ALA A 107 -13.78 -1.02 0.79
N ASP A 108 -12.68 -1.73 0.51
CA ASP A 108 -11.30 -1.22 0.43
C ASP A 108 -10.70 -1.40 -0.98
N ASN A 109 -11.49 -1.90 -1.94
CA ASN A 109 -11.11 -2.01 -3.35
C ASN A 109 -11.49 -0.72 -4.09
N LEU A 110 -10.55 0.24 -4.14
CA LEU A 110 -10.82 1.58 -4.66
C LEU A 110 -11.46 1.62 -6.06
N PRO A 111 -10.99 0.89 -7.08
CA PRO A 111 -11.68 0.86 -8.37
C PRO A 111 -13.14 0.39 -8.29
N LEU A 112 -13.45 -0.62 -7.48
CA LEU A 112 -14.83 -1.12 -7.29
C LEU A 112 -15.70 -0.10 -6.54
N LEU A 113 -15.14 0.56 -5.52
CA LEU A 113 -15.81 1.65 -4.80
C LEU A 113 -16.19 2.79 -5.74
N LEU A 114 -15.25 3.20 -6.61
CA LEU A 114 -15.49 4.24 -7.60
C LEU A 114 -16.55 3.81 -8.61
N LEU A 115 -16.52 2.56 -9.07
CA LEU A 115 -17.49 2.03 -10.03
C LEU A 115 -18.90 2.04 -9.44
N ARG A 116 -19.06 1.49 -8.24
CA ARG A 116 -20.33 1.50 -7.50
C ARG A 116 -20.84 2.92 -7.34
N ARG A 117 -19.98 3.87 -7.01
CA ARG A 117 -20.38 5.27 -6.82
C ARG A 117 -20.82 5.94 -8.11
N ALA A 118 -20.10 5.68 -9.20
CA ALA A 118 -20.46 6.20 -10.52
C ALA A 118 -21.83 5.67 -10.98
N GLN A 119 -22.10 4.39 -10.76
CA GLN A 119 -23.40 3.77 -11.04
C GLN A 119 -24.52 4.38 -10.19
N GLN A 120 -24.29 4.59 -8.89
CA GLN A 120 -25.28 5.20 -7.99
C GLN A 120 -25.61 6.66 -8.33
N ALA A 121 -24.65 7.38 -8.91
CA ALA A 121 -24.87 8.73 -9.40
C ALA A 121 -25.63 8.79 -10.73
N GLY A 122 -25.93 7.63 -11.34
CA GLY A 122 -26.57 7.57 -12.66
C GLY A 122 -25.66 8.01 -13.80
N ASP A 123 -24.33 7.89 -13.66
CA ASP A 123 -23.41 8.26 -14.72
C ASP A 123 -23.67 7.41 -15.98
N ALA A 124 -23.84 8.06 -17.13
CA ALA A 124 -24.01 7.37 -18.41
C ALA A 124 -22.78 6.53 -18.82
N ARG A 125 -21.60 6.87 -18.30
CA ARG A 125 -20.32 6.19 -18.54
C ARG A 125 -19.54 6.04 -17.24
N PRO A 126 -19.92 5.09 -16.36
CA PRO A 126 -19.35 5.01 -15.02
C PRO A 126 -17.84 4.70 -15.03
N HIS A 127 -17.36 3.98 -16.04
CA HIS A 127 -15.93 3.70 -16.22
C HIS A 127 -15.08 4.96 -16.47
N ASP A 128 -15.62 6.01 -17.09
CA ASP A 128 -14.88 7.26 -17.32
C ASP A 128 -14.57 7.95 -15.98
N ARG A 129 -15.53 7.93 -15.05
CA ARG A 129 -15.35 8.46 -13.69
C ARG A 129 -14.35 7.62 -12.89
N VAL A 130 -14.41 6.29 -12.99
CA VAL A 130 -13.42 5.39 -12.37
C VAL A 130 -12.01 5.70 -12.89
N ASN A 131 -11.85 5.78 -14.21
CA ASN A 131 -10.57 6.06 -14.86
C ASN A 131 -9.98 7.39 -14.37
N ALA A 132 -10.77 8.45 -14.32
CA ALA A 132 -10.31 9.74 -13.81
C ALA A 132 -9.96 9.71 -12.31
N GLY A 133 -10.76 9.02 -11.49
CA GLY A 133 -10.48 8.86 -10.05
C GLY A 133 -9.18 8.08 -9.80
N MET A 134 -8.94 7.02 -10.56
CA MET A 134 -7.71 6.22 -10.47
C MET A 134 -6.48 6.98 -10.97
N ARG A 135 -6.59 7.70 -12.09
CA ARG A 135 -5.53 8.61 -12.57
C ARG A 135 -5.16 9.64 -11.51
N LEU A 136 -6.18 10.25 -10.88
CA LEU A 136 -5.96 11.20 -9.78
C LEU A 136 -5.22 10.54 -8.61
N ALA A 137 -5.63 9.32 -8.22
CA ALA A 137 -4.98 8.58 -7.15
C ALA A 137 -3.51 8.33 -7.50
N TRP A 138 -3.23 7.69 -8.62
CA TRP A 138 -1.85 7.38 -9.01
C TRP A 138 -0.95 8.61 -9.09
N ARG A 139 -1.48 9.76 -9.55
CA ARG A 139 -0.75 11.03 -9.53
C ARG A 139 -0.45 11.51 -8.10
N LEU A 140 -1.45 11.59 -7.22
CA LEU A 140 -1.27 12.10 -5.85
C LEU A 140 -0.40 11.20 -4.99
N PHE A 141 -0.50 9.89 -5.20
CA PHE A 141 0.37 8.91 -4.58
C PHE A 141 1.73 8.83 -5.30
N ASN A 142 2.03 9.63 -6.33
CA ASN A 142 3.31 9.57 -7.04
C ASN A 142 3.67 8.13 -7.48
N LEU A 143 2.69 7.43 -8.07
CA LEU A 143 2.84 6.10 -8.64
C LEU A 143 3.02 6.25 -10.16
N GLU A 144 3.95 5.47 -10.71
CA GLU A 144 4.23 5.50 -12.14
C GLU A 144 3.07 4.90 -12.94
N HIS A 145 2.43 5.73 -13.76
CA HIS A 145 1.29 5.38 -14.58
C HIS A 145 1.38 6.05 -15.96
N THR A 146 0.59 5.57 -16.91
CA THR A 146 0.53 6.10 -18.28
C THR A 146 -0.92 6.25 -18.74
N ASP A 147 -1.16 7.23 -19.59
CA ASP A 147 -2.44 7.38 -20.30
C ASP A 147 -2.45 6.64 -21.66
N ALA A 148 -1.30 6.11 -22.08
CA ALA A 148 -1.15 5.34 -23.31
C ALA A 148 -1.46 3.85 -23.08
N SER A 149 -2.65 3.53 -22.57
CA SER A 149 -3.12 2.14 -22.58
C SER A 149 -3.67 1.76 -23.96
N SER A 150 -3.88 0.47 -24.19
CA SER A 150 -4.45 -0.05 -25.44
C SER A 150 -5.88 0.45 -25.73
N ALA A 151 -6.55 1.07 -24.74
CA ALA A 151 -7.86 1.68 -24.89
C ALA A 151 -7.79 3.20 -24.64
N PRO A 152 -8.23 4.05 -25.61
CA PRO A 152 -8.22 5.50 -25.45
C PRO A 152 -8.95 5.94 -24.16
N GLY A 153 -8.26 6.72 -23.32
CA GLY A 153 -8.82 7.31 -22.10
C GLY A 153 -8.76 6.43 -20.84
N VAL A 154 -8.33 5.16 -20.97
CA VAL A 154 -8.11 4.28 -19.81
C VAL A 154 -6.67 4.47 -19.32
N PRO A 155 -6.44 4.91 -18.07
CA PRO A 155 -5.08 5.01 -17.54
C PRO A 155 -4.58 3.61 -17.16
N GLY A 156 -3.28 3.40 -17.25
CA GLY A 156 -2.62 2.16 -16.86
C GLY A 156 -1.55 2.38 -15.78
N LEU A 157 -1.61 1.61 -14.70
CA LEU A 157 -0.57 1.55 -13.70
C LEU A 157 0.58 0.68 -14.24
N THR A 158 1.78 1.23 -14.29
CA THR A 158 2.95 0.48 -14.76
C THR A 158 3.37 -0.58 -13.74
N ARG A 159 4.23 -1.51 -14.15
CA ARG A 159 4.85 -2.50 -13.26
C ARG A 159 5.61 -1.84 -12.10
N ALA A 160 6.36 -0.78 -12.38
CA ALA A 160 7.07 -0.01 -11.36
C ALA A 160 6.10 0.68 -10.38
N GLY A 161 5.03 1.29 -10.91
CA GLY A 161 3.95 1.86 -10.11
C GLY A 161 3.24 0.83 -9.22
N PHE A 162 2.97 -0.36 -9.75
CA PHE A 162 2.38 -1.46 -9.00
C PHE A 162 3.30 -1.95 -7.87
N ARG A 163 4.59 -2.12 -8.14
CA ARG A 163 5.56 -2.49 -7.10
C ARG A 163 5.62 -1.44 -5.99
N ALA A 164 5.67 -0.16 -6.35
CA ALA A 164 5.68 0.93 -5.39
C ALA A 164 4.41 0.97 -4.53
N LEU A 165 3.25 0.70 -5.12
CA LEU A 165 1.97 0.56 -4.42
C LEU A 165 2.02 -0.58 -3.38
N MET A 166 2.43 -1.77 -3.80
CA MET A 166 2.47 -2.95 -2.92
C MET A 166 3.51 -2.84 -1.79
N VAL A 167 4.66 -2.20 -2.05
CA VAL A 167 5.65 -1.90 -1.00
C VAL A 167 5.05 -0.97 0.06
N ARG A 168 4.30 0.06 -0.36
CA ARG A 168 3.68 0.99 0.59
C ARG A 168 2.58 0.30 1.41
N ASP A 169 1.72 -0.49 0.77
CA ASP A 169 0.69 -1.25 1.47
C ASP A 169 1.32 -2.18 2.53
N ALA A 170 2.46 -2.80 2.21
CA ALA A 170 3.20 -3.67 3.11
C ALA A 170 3.90 -2.93 4.25
N LEU A 171 4.33 -1.68 4.05
CA LEU A 171 4.82 -0.83 5.12
C LEU A 171 3.69 -0.29 5.99
N ILE A 172 2.49 -0.10 5.44
CA ILE A 172 1.31 0.37 6.18
C ILE A 172 0.76 -0.73 7.06
N CYS A 173 0.62 -1.95 6.54
CA CYS A 173 0.17 -3.11 7.30
C CYS A 173 0.99 -4.37 6.98
N PRO A 174 2.16 -4.54 7.63
CA PRO A 174 3.00 -5.72 7.44
C PRO A 174 2.29 -7.06 7.70
N PRO A 175 1.53 -7.24 8.81
CA PRO A 175 0.86 -8.52 9.09
C PRO A 175 -0.20 -8.88 8.07
N GLY A 176 -0.95 -7.88 7.63
CA GLY A 176 -2.03 -8.06 6.70
C GLY A 176 -1.55 -8.37 5.28
N GLN A 177 -0.50 -7.68 4.80
CA GLN A 177 0.13 -8.03 3.54
C GLN A 177 0.81 -9.40 3.56
N ALA A 178 1.43 -9.78 4.68
CA ALA A 178 1.98 -11.12 4.87
C ALA A 178 0.90 -12.19 4.76
N ALA A 179 -0.24 -11.98 5.39
CA ALA A 179 -1.39 -12.85 5.29
C ALA A 179 -1.97 -12.93 3.87
N ALA A 180 -2.22 -11.78 3.23
CA ALA A 180 -2.79 -11.69 1.89
C ALA A 180 -1.94 -12.44 0.85
N HIS A 181 -0.65 -12.15 0.81
CA HIS A 181 0.27 -12.82 -0.10
C HIS A 181 0.44 -14.31 0.24
N SER A 182 0.45 -14.68 1.52
CA SER A 182 0.51 -16.10 1.92
C SER A 182 -0.73 -16.86 1.47
N ALA A 183 -1.91 -16.27 1.61
CA ALA A 183 -3.17 -16.87 1.18
C ALA A 183 -3.23 -16.99 -0.35
N LEU A 184 -2.78 -15.95 -1.07
CA LEU A 184 -2.66 -15.99 -2.53
C LEU A 184 -1.71 -17.11 -2.97
N LEU A 185 -0.51 -17.18 -2.40
CA LEU A 185 0.48 -18.22 -2.70
C LEU A 185 -0.06 -19.61 -2.40
N ALA A 186 -0.78 -19.81 -1.29
CA ALA A 186 -1.40 -21.11 -0.99
C ALA A 186 -2.39 -21.56 -2.07
N ARG A 187 -3.11 -20.63 -2.71
CA ARG A 187 -4.10 -20.95 -3.76
C ARG A 187 -3.50 -21.01 -5.17
N ARG A 188 -2.51 -20.17 -5.47
CA ARG A 188 -2.00 -19.92 -6.83
C ARG A 188 -0.51 -20.26 -7.00
N SER A 189 0.12 -20.96 -6.07
CA SER A 189 1.58 -21.24 -6.09
C SER A 189 2.04 -21.81 -7.44
N ALA A 190 1.34 -22.79 -8.01
CA ALA A 190 1.71 -23.39 -9.29
C ALA A 190 1.63 -22.39 -10.47
N GLU A 191 0.57 -21.57 -10.52
CA GLU A 191 0.36 -20.56 -11.56
C GLU A 191 1.34 -19.38 -11.45
N LEU A 192 1.65 -18.96 -10.22
CA LEU A 192 2.64 -17.92 -9.98
C LEU A 192 4.05 -18.44 -10.28
N SER A 193 4.33 -19.71 -9.98
CA SER A 193 5.65 -20.30 -10.20
C SER A 193 5.92 -20.61 -11.68
N SER A 194 4.89 -20.96 -12.46
CA SER A 194 5.02 -21.21 -13.90
C SER A 194 5.42 -19.95 -14.69
N ARG A 195 5.32 -18.77 -14.06
CA ARG A 195 5.77 -17.48 -14.61
C ARG A 195 7.25 -17.19 -14.35
N GLY A 196 8.02 -18.20 -13.90
CA GLY A 196 9.48 -18.16 -13.84
C GLY A 196 10.08 -17.86 -12.46
N ALA A 197 9.28 -17.89 -11.40
CA ALA A 197 9.74 -17.66 -10.03
C ALA A 197 9.55 -18.92 -9.18
N VAL A 198 10.51 -19.24 -8.31
CA VAL A 198 10.36 -20.32 -7.33
C VAL A 198 10.20 -19.67 -5.96
N PHE A 199 8.98 -19.71 -5.43
CA PHE A 199 8.67 -19.12 -4.13
C PHE A 199 8.93 -20.10 -2.98
N PRO A 200 9.40 -19.61 -1.81
CA PRO A 200 9.44 -20.42 -0.61
C PRO A 200 8.08 -21.10 -0.33
N PRO A 201 8.07 -22.40 0.04
CA PRO A 201 6.82 -23.14 0.25
C PRO A 201 6.12 -22.78 1.57
N ARG A 202 6.77 -21.98 2.42
CA ARG A 202 6.24 -21.57 3.73
C ARG A 202 5.52 -20.22 3.63
N PRO A 203 4.57 -19.91 4.53
CA PRO A 203 3.95 -18.60 4.59
C PRO A 203 4.96 -17.45 4.75
N ILE A 204 4.63 -16.29 4.22
CA ILE A 204 5.37 -15.04 4.45
C ILE A 204 5.12 -14.62 5.90
N GLY A 205 6.17 -14.44 6.68
CA GLY A 205 6.07 -13.85 8.01
C GLY A 205 6.02 -12.33 7.93
N ALA A 206 5.27 -11.67 8.83
CA ALA A 206 5.18 -10.20 8.90
C ALA A 206 6.55 -9.51 9.00
N GLY A 207 7.52 -10.15 9.68
CA GLY A 207 8.91 -9.66 9.77
C GLY A 207 9.61 -9.50 8.41
N SER A 208 9.14 -10.18 7.36
CA SER A 208 9.68 -10.04 6.00
C SER A 208 9.36 -8.66 5.40
N PHE A 209 8.32 -7.98 5.88
CA PHE A 209 7.93 -6.63 5.46
C PHE A 209 8.37 -5.54 6.45
N MET A 210 9.16 -5.89 7.47
CA MET A 210 9.61 -4.98 8.52
C MET A 210 11.11 -4.68 8.37
N PRO A 211 11.52 -3.76 7.47
CA PRO A 211 12.91 -3.30 7.43
C PRO A 211 13.30 -2.62 8.75
N PRO A 212 14.61 -2.41 9.01
CA PRO A 212 15.09 -1.78 10.24
C PRO A 212 14.30 -0.51 10.60
N GLY A 213 13.80 -0.45 11.84
CA GLY A 213 13.05 0.68 12.35
C GLY A 213 11.58 0.75 11.90
N VAL A 214 11.03 -0.30 11.28
CA VAL A 214 9.59 -0.45 11.02
C VAL A 214 8.99 -1.44 12.03
N PRO A 215 8.08 -1.01 12.92
CA PRO A 215 7.42 -1.92 13.84
C PRO A 215 6.35 -2.75 13.13
N ILE A 216 5.85 -3.79 13.80
CA ILE A 216 4.80 -4.68 13.26
C ILE A 216 3.49 -3.94 12.97
N SER A 217 3.26 -2.81 13.64
CA SER A 217 2.12 -1.91 13.41
C SER A 217 2.25 -1.07 12.13
N GLY A 218 3.38 -1.18 11.41
CA GLY A 218 3.67 -0.42 10.19
C GLY A 218 4.51 0.84 10.41
N ASP A 219 4.94 1.45 9.30
CA ASP A 219 5.77 2.65 9.28
C ASP A 219 4.91 3.92 9.47
N ALA A 220 5.02 4.55 10.65
CA ALA A 220 4.19 5.69 11.02
C ALA A 220 4.31 6.88 10.05
N ARG A 221 5.49 7.11 9.48
CA ARG A 221 5.72 8.18 8.50
C ARG A 221 4.96 7.89 7.20
N THR A 222 5.10 6.66 6.70
CA THR A 222 4.36 6.20 5.51
C THR A 222 2.87 6.32 5.75
N GLN A 223 2.35 5.84 6.88
CA GLN A 223 0.94 5.97 7.26
C GLN A 223 0.46 7.43 7.35
N SER A 224 1.28 8.36 7.85
CA SER A 224 0.92 9.79 7.91
C SER A 224 0.83 10.40 6.51
N MET A 225 1.87 10.23 5.71
CA MET A 225 1.90 10.72 4.32
C MET A 225 0.73 10.15 3.51
N TYR A 226 0.45 8.86 3.72
CA TYR A 226 -0.62 8.17 3.04
C TYR A 226 -2.00 8.74 3.41
N ARG A 227 -2.26 9.00 4.69
CA ARG A 227 -3.49 9.67 5.16
C ARG A 227 -3.64 11.08 4.59
N GLU A 228 -2.57 11.84 4.52
CA GLU A 228 -2.57 13.19 3.90
C GLU A 228 -2.90 13.12 2.41
N GLN A 229 -2.26 12.23 1.66
CA GLN A 229 -2.51 12.03 0.23
C GLN A 229 -3.94 11.54 -0.04
N GLN A 230 -4.46 10.65 0.80
CA GLN A 230 -5.83 10.18 0.75
C GLN A 230 -6.82 11.34 0.97
N ALA A 231 -6.60 12.18 1.98
CA ALA A 231 -7.46 13.34 2.22
C ALA A 231 -7.45 14.34 1.05
N GLN A 232 -6.28 14.58 0.44
CA GLN A 232 -6.16 15.41 -0.76
C GLN A 232 -6.90 14.79 -1.95
N TRP A 233 -6.75 13.49 -2.16
CA TRP A 233 -7.45 12.76 -3.22
C TRP A 233 -8.97 12.87 -3.06
N VAL A 234 -9.49 12.66 -1.85
CA VAL A 234 -10.92 12.81 -1.55
C VAL A 234 -11.41 14.22 -1.88
N ALA A 235 -10.65 15.25 -1.47
CA ALA A 235 -11.01 16.64 -1.72
C ALA A 235 -11.03 16.97 -3.22
N GLU A 236 -10.01 16.56 -3.98
CA GLU A 236 -9.94 16.79 -5.42
C GLU A 236 -11.00 16.00 -6.19
N TYR A 237 -11.21 14.73 -5.84
CA TYR A 237 -12.22 13.88 -6.47
C TYR A 237 -13.63 14.44 -6.23
N THR A 238 -13.91 14.87 -5.00
CA THR A 238 -15.18 15.52 -4.63
C THR A 238 -15.39 16.82 -5.41
N LYS A 239 -14.35 17.61 -5.64
CA LYS A 239 -14.44 18.83 -6.44
C LYS A 239 -14.77 18.54 -7.91
N MET A 240 -14.25 17.44 -8.47
CA MET A 240 -14.49 17.07 -9.87
C MET A 240 -15.88 16.50 -10.12
N TYR A 241 -16.39 15.69 -9.20
CA TYR A 241 -17.62 14.91 -9.43
C TYR A 241 -18.79 15.28 -8.52
N GLY A 242 -18.55 16.19 -7.58
CA GLY A 242 -19.48 16.50 -6.52
C GLY A 242 -19.59 15.35 -5.51
N VAL A 243 -19.86 15.70 -4.27
CA VAL A 243 -20.90 14.95 -3.54
C VAL A 243 -22.21 15.54 -4.06
N PRO A 244 -23.30 14.76 -4.29
CA PRO A 244 -24.61 15.41 -4.39
C PRO A 244 -24.72 16.36 -3.19
N GLY A 245 -24.85 17.65 -3.47
CA GLY A 245 -24.80 18.67 -2.43
C GLY A 245 -25.92 18.40 -1.43
N PRO A 246 -25.76 18.77 -0.15
CA PRO A 246 -26.83 18.64 0.83
C PRO A 246 -28.14 19.23 0.29
N GLU A 247 -28.13 20.23 -0.59
CA GLU A 247 -29.37 20.77 -1.19
C GLU A 247 -30.12 19.79 -2.11
N GLN A 248 -29.43 18.91 -2.85
CA GLN A 248 -30.08 17.85 -3.65
C GLN A 248 -30.49 16.66 -2.77
N VAL A 249 -29.69 16.34 -1.77
CA VAL A 249 -29.98 15.24 -0.85
C VAL A 249 -31.07 15.65 0.14
N GLN A 250 -31.18 16.91 0.54
CA GLN A 250 -32.18 17.41 1.49
C GLN A 250 -33.58 17.57 0.87
N GLN A 251 -33.66 17.76 -0.46
CA GLN A 251 -34.91 17.66 -1.20
C GLN A 251 -35.37 16.20 -1.45
N GLN A 252 -34.47 15.21 -1.45
CA GLN A 252 -34.80 13.78 -1.54
C GLN A 252 -34.88 13.06 -0.17
N MET A 253 -34.24 13.61 0.87
CA MET A 253 -34.27 13.15 2.27
C MET A 253 -35.63 13.38 2.92
N ALA A 254 -36.44 14.27 2.35
CA ALA A 254 -37.68 14.70 2.99
C ALA A 254 -38.67 13.55 3.16
N ASP A 255 -38.67 12.48 2.35
CA ASP A 255 -39.73 11.45 2.42
C ASP A 255 -39.37 10.00 2.01
N SER A 256 -38.10 9.61 1.80
CA SER A 256 -37.79 8.24 1.30
C SER A 256 -36.75 7.45 2.10
N ALA A 257 -36.98 6.14 2.24
CA ALA A 257 -36.02 5.18 2.80
C ALA A 257 -34.74 5.08 1.96
N GLU A 258 -34.83 5.35 0.65
CA GLU A 258 -33.71 5.41 -0.28
C GLU A 258 -32.77 6.59 0.02
N GLY A 259 -33.32 7.77 0.39
CA GLY A 259 -32.52 8.93 0.81
C GLY A 259 -31.69 8.67 2.07
N TRP A 260 -32.24 7.94 3.04
CA TRP A 260 -31.53 7.53 4.26
C TRP A 260 -30.45 6.48 4.00
N ALA A 261 -30.71 5.52 3.11
CA ALA A 261 -29.72 4.54 2.68
C ALA A 261 -28.54 5.22 1.96
N MET A 262 -28.83 6.19 1.08
CA MET A 262 -27.81 6.93 0.36
C MET A 262 -26.98 7.83 1.29
N ALA A 263 -27.58 8.46 2.30
CA ALA A 263 -26.86 9.26 3.31
C ALA A 263 -25.93 8.40 4.18
N ARG A 264 -26.41 7.24 4.68
CA ARG A 264 -25.55 6.28 5.39
C ARG A 264 -24.44 5.77 4.50
N GLN A 265 -24.73 5.49 3.23
CA GLN A 265 -23.72 5.01 2.29
C GLN A 265 -22.71 6.08 1.93
N MET A 266 -23.10 7.36 1.90
CA MET A 266 -22.18 8.50 1.74
C MET A 266 -21.31 8.71 2.98
N GLN A 267 -21.87 8.52 4.17
CA GLN A 267 -21.12 8.55 5.41
C GLN A 267 -20.15 7.37 5.51
N MET A 268 -20.55 6.16 5.11
CA MET A 268 -19.68 5.00 4.99
C MET A 268 -18.64 5.17 3.87
N PHE A 269 -18.99 5.77 2.73
CA PHE A 269 -18.02 6.04 1.67
C PHE A 269 -16.99 7.07 2.11
N LYS A 270 -17.42 8.16 2.77
CA LYS A 270 -16.51 9.13 3.37
C LYS A 270 -15.66 8.48 4.44
N HIS A 271 -16.25 7.68 5.33
CA HIS A 271 -15.57 6.93 6.40
C HIS A 271 -14.56 5.93 5.82
N ASN A 272 -14.94 5.06 4.90
CA ASN A 272 -14.04 4.13 4.21
C ASN A 272 -12.94 4.90 3.45
N MET A 273 -13.27 5.99 2.74
CA MET A 273 -12.27 6.84 2.08
C MET A 273 -11.36 7.62 3.03
N THR A 274 -11.68 7.77 4.33
CA THR A 274 -10.84 8.51 5.30
C THR A 274 -10.23 7.64 6.39
N MET A 275 -10.73 6.41 6.61
CA MET A 275 -10.32 5.52 7.69
C MET A 275 -9.76 4.17 7.18
N ASP A 276 -10.24 3.59 6.07
CA ASP A 276 -10.01 2.15 5.81
C ASP A 276 -9.65 1.76 4.36
N ALA A 277 -9.96 2.57 3.34
CA ALA A 277 -9.83 2.14 1.93
C ALA A 277 -8.38 1.89 1.49
N LEU A 278 -7.41 2.37 2.27
CA LEU A 278 -6.00 2.29 1.95
C LEU A 278 -5.11 1.92 3.17
N THR A 279 -5.76 1.60 4.29
CA THR A 279 -5.24 0.84 5.43
C THR A 279 -6.09 -0.44 5.45
N PRO A 280 -5.86 -1.38 4.53
CA PRO A 280 -6.89 -2.36 4.18
C PRO A 280 -7.06 -3.36 5.31
N GLY A 281 -8.25 -3.52 5.87
CA GLY A 281 -8.51 -4.67 6.71
C GLY A 281 -8.54 -5.94 5.86
N TYR A 282 -7.80 -6.98 6.21
CA TYR A 282 -7.74 -8.20 5.39
C TYR A 282 -8.77 -9.21 5.84
N ARG A 283 -9.54 -9.78 4.90
CA ARG A 283 -10.34 -10.99 5.19
C ARG A 283 -9.50 -12.21 4.84
N ILE A 284 -8.98 -12.87 5.86
CA ILE A 284 -8.22 -14.12 5.68
C ILE A 284 -9.19 -15.30 5.81
N PRO A 285 -9.27 -16.20 4.82
CA PRO A 285 -10.03 -17.44 4.96
C PRO A 285 -9.51 -18.25 6.15
N ASP A 286 -10.40 -18.66 7.06
CA ASP A 286 -10.02 -19.38 8.29
C ASP A 286 -9.84 -20.89 8.12
N GLY A 287 -9.99 -21.40 6.89
CA GLY A 287 -9.89 -22.83 6.57
C GLY A 287 -11.14 -23.66 6.90
N SER A 288 -12.19 -23.06 7.45
CA SER A 288 -13.45 -23.72 7.82
C SER A 288 -14.67 -23.20 7.04
N GLY A 289 -14.44 -22.36 6.03
CA GLY A 289 -15.49 -21.69 5.26
C GLY A 289 -15.88 -20.31 5.80
N GLY A 290 -15.20 -19.82 6.84
CA GLY A 290 -15.35 -18.46 7.37
C GLY A 290 -14.16 -17.56 7.00
N TYR A 291 -14.24 -16.30 7.46
CA TYR A 291 -13.19 -15.30 7.28
C TYR A 291 -12.85 -14.64 8.61
N THR A 292 -11.55 -14.51 8.90
CA THR A 292 -11.06 -13.66 10.00
C THR A 292 -10.72 -12.29 9.44
N TYR A 293 -11.31 -11.24 10.01
CA TYR A 293 -11.00 -9.85 9.64
C TYR A 293 -9.82 -9.34 10.47
N HIS A 294 -8.72 -8.99 9.80
CA HIS A 294 -7.54 -8.40 10.41
C HIS A 294 -7.55 -6.90 10.17
N TYR A 295 -7.94 -6.16 11.21
CA TYR A 295 -7.95 -4.71 11.22
C TYR A 295 -6.52 -4.14 11.31
N THR A 296 -6.17 -3.16 10.47
CA THR A 296 -4.80 -2.64 10.37
C THR A 296 -4.51 -1.45 11.26
N GLY A 297 -5.31 -1.25 12.31
CA GLY A 297 -5.07 -0.20 13.29
C GLY A 297 -5.36 1.21 12.79
N GLY A 298 -6.53 1.42 12.17
CA GLY A 298 -7.15 2.73 12.30
C GLY A 298 -7.29 3.01 13.81
N LEU A 299 -6.79 4.16 14.26
CA LEU A 299 -6.95 4.57 15.66
C LEU A 299 -8.43 4.41 16.05
N ASN A 300 -8.67 3.66 17.12
CA ASN A 300 -9.94 3.70 17.83
C ASN A 300 -10.38 5.15 17.97
N TRP A 301 -11.59 5.44 17.51
CA TRP A 301 -12.40 6.53 18.05
C TRP A 301 -13.56 5.87 18.80
#